data_AF-A0A6P6V675-F1
#
_entry.id   AF-A0A6P6V675-F1
#
_cell.length_a   1.000
_cell.length_b   1.000
_cell.length_c   1.000
_cell.angle_alpha   90.00
_cell.angle_beta   90.00
_cell.angle_gamma   90.00
#
_symmetry.space_group_name_H-M   'P 1'
#
loop_
_entity.id
_entity.type
_entity.pdbx_description
1 polymer ?
#
loop_
_entity_poly.entity_id
_entity_poly.type
_entity_poly.pdbx_seq_one_letter_code
_entity_poly.pdbx_strand_id
1 'polypeptide(L)'
;MMESLAQLEVLCERLYNSQDSAERAHAENTLKCFSVNADYIPQCQFILDNALTPYALMLASSSLLKQVTEHSLSLQLRLDIRNYLVNYLANRGPELQSFVVGSLIQLLCRITKFGWFDDDKFRDVVKESISFLSQATPEHYAIGLKILNQLVCEMNQPNPGLPSTHHRRVACSFRDLSLFQIFHISITSLHQLKSDVISRLQELALSLSLKCLSFDFVGTSVDESADEFGTVQIPLSWKPVLEDFSTVQIFFDYYTIAKPPISKEALECLVRLASVRRSLFTTDVTRSKYLAHLMTGTKEILRSGTGLGDHDNYHEFCRLLGRFRINYQVLFPCLSDV
;
A
#
# COMPACT_ATOMS: atom_id res chain seq x y z
N MET A 1 39.34 -1.13 -1.33
CA MET A 1 37.90 -1.34 -1.05
C MET A 1 37.26 -0.15 -0.35
N MET A 2 37.81 0.39 0.75
CA MET A 2 37.25 1.59 1.39
C MET A 2 37.40 2.86 0.55
N GLU A 3 38.56 3.11 -0.07
CA GLU A 3 38.75 4.28 -0.96
C GLU A 3 37.82 4.25 -2.19
N SER A 4 37.57 3.07 -2.76
CA SER A 4 36.62 2.89 -3.86
C SER A 4 35.17 3.10 -3.43
N LEU A 5 34.81 2.78 -2.18
CA LEU A 5 33.47 3.03 -1.65
C LEU A 5 33.25 4.52 -1.37
N ALA A 6 34.21 5.20 -0.75
CA ALA A 6 34.12 6.65 -0.50
C ALA A 6 33.97 7.45 -1.80
N GLN A 7 34.68 7.07 -2.86
CA GLN A 7 34.50 7.67 -4.18
C GLN A 7 33.10 7.41 -4.76
N LEU A 8 32.58 6.19 -4.58
CA LEU A 8 31.22 5.85 -5.00
C LEU A 8 30.17 6.69 -4.25
N GLU A 9 30.34 6.90 -2.96
CA GLU A 9 29.44 7.76 -2.16
C GLU A 9 29.43 9.20 -2.67
N VAL A 10 30.60 9.75 -2.99
CA VAL A 10 30.70 11.10 -3.61
C VAL A 10 29.98 11.16 -4.96
N LEU A 11 30.08 10.10 -5.77
CA LEU A 11 29.36 10.03 -7.05
C LEU A 11 27.84 9.93 -6.83
N CYS A 12 27.38 9.19 -5.82
CA CYS A 12 25.97 9.11 -5.47
C CYS A 12 25.43 10.46 -5.01
N GLU A 13 26.16 11.18 -4.16
CA GLU A 13 25.80 12.55 -3.76
C GLU A 13 25.63 13.46 -4.97
N ARG A 14 26.58 13.44 -5.91
CA ARG A 14 26.48 14.23 -7.15
C ARG A 14 25.29 13.84 -8.01
N LEU A 15 25.01 12.53 -8.13
CA LEU A 15 23.89 12.01 -8.92
C LEU A 15 22.55 12.58 -8.46
N TYR A 16 22.31 12.64 -7.15
CA TYR A 16 21.03 13.07 -6.59
C TYR A 16 20.94 14.56 -6.24
N ASN A 17 22.05 15.22 -5.92
CA ASN A 17 22.05 16.61 -5.41
C ASN A 17 22.67 17.66 -6.35
N SER A 18 23.48 17.28 -7.36
CA SER A 18 24.15 18.29 -8.21
C SER A 18 23.15 19.03 -9.11
N GLN A 19 23.28 20.36 -9.17
CA GLN A 19 22.52 21.20 -10.09
C GLN A 19 23.11 21.23 -11.50
N ASP A 20 24.37 20.80 -11.66
CA ASP A 20 25.03 20.71 -12.96
C ASP A 20 24.63 19.43 -13.69
N SER A 21 24.04 19.58 -14.88
CA SER A 21 23.68 18.46 -15.74
C SER A 21 24.86 17.60 -16.17
N ALA A 22 26.04 18.20 -16.39
CA ALA A 22 27.23 17.49 -16.83
C ALA A 22 27.80 16.60 -15.72
N GLU A 23 27.85 17.10 -14.49
CA GLU A 23 28.26 16.31 -13.32
C GLU A 23 27.31 15.15 -13.03
N ARG A 24 25.99 15.40 -13.10
CA ARG A 24 24.99 14.33 -12.94
C ARG A 24 25.12 13.27 -14.01
N ALA A 25 25.25 13.66 -15.28
CA ALA A 25 25.43 12.73 -16.39
C ALA A 25 26.73 11.93 -16.28
N HIS A 26 27.82 12.54 -15.78
CA HIS A 26 29.06 11.82 -15.51
C HIS A 26 28.85 10.77 -14.41
N ALA A 27 28.28 11.15 -13.27
CA ALA A 27 28.00 10.23 -12.18
C ALA A 27 27.07 9.08 -12.61
N GLU A 28 26.01 9.38 -13.35
CA GLU A 28 25.08 8.38 -13.88
C GLU A 28 25.81 7.39 -14.80
N ASN A 29 26.62 7.87 -15.75
CA ASN A 29 27.37 7.01 -16.66
C ASN A 29 28.37 6.11 -15.93
N THR A 30 29.02 6.61 -14.88
CA THR A 30 29.95 5.82 -14.06
C THR A 30 29.23 4.75 -13.24
N LEU A 31 28.06 5.08 -12.69
CA LEU A 31 27.29 4.18 -11.80
C LEU A 31 26.33 3.26 -12.57
N LYS A 32 26.15 3.45 -13.88
CA LYS A 32 25.19 2.70 -14.71
C LYS A 32 25.40 1.19 -14.65
N CYS A 33 26.64 0.73 -14.50
CA CYS A 33 27.00 -0.70 -14.50
C CYS A 33 26.23 -1.52 -13.45
N PHE A 34 25.99 -0.97 -12.25
CA PHE A 34 25.24 -1.62 -11.18
C PHE A 34 23.82 -2.00 -11.61
N SER A 35 23.23 -1.21 -12.50
CA SER A 35 21.83 -1.36 -12.93
C SER A 35 21.66 -2.18 -14.23
N VAL A 36 22.76 -2.48 -14.94
CA VAL A 36 22.74 -3.16 -16.25
C VAL A 36 23.43 -4.53 -16.24
N ASN A 37 24.44 -4.73 -15.38
CA ASN A 37 25.15 -6.01 -15.30
C ASN A 37 24.83 -6.75 -14.00
N ALA A 38 24.21 -7.92 -14.11
CA ALA A 38 23.84 -8.78 -12.98
C ALA A 38 25.06 -9.23 -12.14
N ASP A 39 26.27 -9.23 -12.70
CA ASP A 39 27.51 -9.51 -11.97
C ASP A 39 27.79 -8.49 -10.85
N TYR A 40 27.12 -7.33 -10.87
CA TYR A 40 27.23 -6.28 -9.85
C TYR A 40 26.22 -6.42 -8.70
N ILE A 41 25.37 -7.46 -8.70
CA ILE A 41 24.42 -7.71 -7.60
C ILE A 41 25.14 -7.89 -6.25
N PRO A 42 26.23 -8.69 -6.13
CA PRO A 42 26.99 -8.81 -4.89
C PRO A 42 27.56 -7.47 -4.41
N GLN A 43 27.96 -6.60 -5.33
CA GLN A 43 28.51 -5.27 -5.04
C GLN A 43 27.40 -4.33 -4.55
N CYS A 44 26.17 -4.45 -5.07
CA CYS A 44 25.03 -3.72 -4.52
C CYS A 44 24.75 -4.13 -3.06
N GLN A 45 24.81 -5.43 -2.74
CA GLN A 45 24.69 -5.90 -1.35
C GLN A 45 25.84 -5.39 -0.48
N PHE A 46 27.07 -5.41 -1.00
CA PHE A 46 28.23 -4.83 -0.31
C PHE A 46 28.02 -3.34 0.01
N ILE A 47 27.48 -2.56 -0.93
CA ILE A 47 27.15 -1.14 -0.71
C ILE A 47 26.09 -1.01 0.38
N LEU A 48 25.03 -1.82 0.35
CA LEU A 48 23.98 -1.79 1.38
C LEU A 48 24.53 -2.10 2.78
N ASP A 49 25.49 -3.02 2.89
CA ASP A 49 26.07 -3.41 4.18
C ASP A 49 27.06 -2.38 4.74
N ASN A 50 27.78 -1.66 3.87
CA ASN A 50 28.97 -0.89 4.26
C ASN A 50 28.88 0.62 4.01
N ALA A 51 27.98 1.09 3.13
CA ALA A 51 27.86 2.52 2.87
C ALA A 51 27.24 3.26 4.06
N LEU A 52 27.70 4.49 4.26
CA LEU A 52 27.26 5.38 5.34
C LEU A 52 26.28 6.44 4.83
N THR A 53 26.30 6.69 3.52
CA THR A 53 25.44 7.70 2.88
C THR A 53 24.12 7.11 2.39
N PRO A 54 22.98 7.78 2.64
CA PRO A 54 21.67 7.25 2.22
C PRO A 54 21.50 7.23 0.70
N TYR A 55 22.23 8.08 -0.04
CA TYR A 55 22.21 8.07 -1.50
C TYR A 55 22.93 6.87 -2.11
N ALA A 56 23.99 6.36 -1.48
CA ALA A 56 24.63 5.12 -1.92
C ALA A 56 23.71 3.90 -1.67
N LEU A 57 23.00 3.89 -0.54
CA LEU A 57 21.98 2.87 -0.26
C LEU A 57 20.83 2.93 -1.28
N MET A 58 20.39 4.13 -1.64
CA MET A 58 19.38 4.35 -2.69
C MET A 58 19.86 3.89 -4.06
N LEU A 59 21.12 4.18 -4.45
CA LEU A 59 21.71 3.67 -5.69
C LEU A 59 21.69 2.14 -5.72
N ALA A 60 22.15 1.49 -4.65
CA ALA A 60 22.21 0.03 -4.58
C ALA A 60 20.81 -0.59 -4.66
N SER A 61 19.85 -0.06 -3.90
CA SER A 61 18.47 -0.54 -3.91
C SER A 61 17.78 -0.35 -5.27
N SER A 62 17.93 0.83 -5.89
CA SER A 62 17.34 1.12 -7.21
C SER A 62 17.99 0.33 -8.34
N SER A 63 19.31 0.09 -8.25
CA SER A 63 20.04 -0.79 -9.18
C SER A 63 19.54 -2.22 -9.09
N LEU A 64 19.41 -2.78 -7.88
CA LEU A 64 18.83 -4.11 -7.67
C LEU A 64 17.37 -4.18 -8.16
N LEU A 65 16.57 -3.14 -7.93
CA LEU A 65 15.18 -3.09 -8.43
C LEU A 65 15.13 -3.20 -9.95
N LYS A 66 16.01 -2.47 -10.64
CA LYS A 66 16.11 -2.55 -12.10
C LYS A 66 16.58 -3.93 -12.56
N GLN A 67 17.59 -4.49 -11.91
CA GLN A 67 18.11 -5.83 -12.19
C GLN A 67 17.01 -6.91 -12.09
N VAL A 68 16.25 -6.91 -10.99
CA VAL A 68 15.12 -7.84 -10.76
C VAL A 68 14.00 -7.66 -11.79
N THR A 69 13.82 -6.44 -12.30
CA THR A 69 12.73 -6.11 -13.22
C THR A 69 13.07 -6.45 -14.67
N GLU A 70 14.31 -6.19 -15.09
CA GLU A 70 14.73 -6.26 -16.49
C GLU A 70 15.46 -7.57 -16.85
N HIS A 71 16.01 -8.29 -15.86
CA HIS A 71 16.80 -9.50 -16.09
C HIS A 71 16.13 -10.75 -15.51
N SER A 72 16.30 -11.88 -16.21
CA SER A 72 15.88 -13.20 -15.72
C SER A 72 16.92 -13.77 -14.76
N LEU A 73 16.82 -13.40 -13.47
CA LEU A 73 17.67 -13.92 -12.41
C LEU A 73 17.28 -15.35 -12.01
N SER A 74 18.26 -16.16 -11.59
CA SER A 74 18.01 -17.52 -11.11
C SER A 74 17.08 -17.52 -9.89
N LEU A 75 16.30 -18.59 -9.71
CA LEU A 75 15.39 -18.72 -8.57
C LEU A 75 16.13 -18.56 -7.23
N GLN A 76 17.28 -19.23 -7.08
CA GLN A 76 18.07 -19.16 -5.86
C GLN A 76 18.53 -17.72 -5.55
N LEU A 77 19.07 -17.01 -6.55
CA LEU A 77 19.50 -15.62 -6.35
C LEU A 77 18.33 -14.71 -5.96
N ARG A 78 17.15 -14.91 -6.55
CA ARG A 78 15.96 -14.13 -6.18
C ARG A 78 15.50 -14.41 -4.75
N LEU A 79 15.56 -15.67 -4.31
CA LEU A 79 15.27 -16.03 -2.91
C LEU A 79 16.30 -15.42 -1.96
N ASP A 80 17.59 -15.43 -2.32
CA ASP A 80 18.66 -14.85 -1.52
C ASP A 80 18.49 -13.33 -1.37
N ILE A 81 18.21 -12.61 -2.47
CA ILE A 81 17.92 -11.17 -2.43
C ILE A 81 16.71 -10.88 -1.55
N ARG A 82 15.60 -11.62 -1.72
CA ARG A 82 14.39 -11.46 -0.91
C ARG A 82 14.68 -11.61 0.59
N ASN A 83 15.33 -12.71 0.97
CA ASN A 83 15.63 -13.01 2.37
C ASN A 83 16.62 -12.00 2.96
N TYR A 84 17.60 -11.57 2.17
CA TYR A 84 18.50 -10.49 2.54
C TYR A 84 17.72 -9.20 2.85
N LEU A 85 16.78 -8.79 1.99
CA LEU A 85 16.02 -7.56 2.17
C LEU A 85 15.13 -7.58 3.43
N VAL A 86 14.45 -8.71 3.68
CA VAL A 86 13.63 -8.87 4.89
C VAL A 86 14.49 -8.73 6.15
N ASN A 87 15.64 -9.43 6.19
CA ASN A 87 16.58 -9.35 7.30
C ASN A 87 17.21 -7.95 7.43
N TYR A 88 17.53 -7.30 6.31
CA TYR A 88 18.13 -5.97 6.31
C TYR A 88 17.15 -4.93 6.83
N LEU A 89 15.89 -4.96 6.38
CA LEU A 89 14.82 -4.10 6.90
C LEU A 89 14.54 -4.34 8.39
N ALA A 90 14.62 -5.60 8.84
CA ALA A 90 14.43 -5.94 10.25
C ALA A 90 15.58 -5.47 11.15
N ASN A 91 16.83 -5.49 10.67
CA ASN A 91 17.97 -5.16 11.52
C ASN A 91 18.41 -3.70 11.41
N ARG A 92 18.30 -3.10 10.22
CA ARG A 92 18.76 -1.72 9.97
C ARG A 92 17.64 -0.75 9.64
N GLY A 93 16.48 -1.23 9.20
CA GLY A 93 15.37 -0.39 8.72
C GLY A 93 15.01 0.80 9.62
N PRO A 94 14.90 0.65 10.96
CA PRO A 94 14.59 1.77 11.87
C PRO A 94 15.59 2.93 11.83
N GLU A 95 16.85 2.67 11.48
CA GLU A 95 17.93 3.67 11.46
C GLU A 95 18.08 4.35 10.09
N LEU A 96 17.39 3.84 9.06
CA LEU A 96 17.51 4.33 7.70
C LEU A 96 16.60 5.53 7.43
N GLN A 97 17.03 6.36 6.48
CA GLN A 97 16.19 7.43 5.94
C GLN A 97 14.92 6.87 5.29
N SER A 98 13.79 7.57 5.45
CA SER A 98 12.47 7.08 4.99
C SER A 98 12.43 6.74 3.50
N PHE A 99 13.15 7.48 2.64
CA PHE A 99 13.20 7.22 1.21
C PHE A 99 13.98 5.94 0.88
N VAL A 100 15.03 5.61 1.64
CA VAL A 100 15.81 4.37 1.47
C VAL A 100 14.95 3.18 1.86
N VAL A 101 14.25 3.26 3.01
CA VAL A 101 13.29 2.24 3.44
C VAL A 101 12.21 2.02 2.37
N GLY A 102 11.66 3.10 1.79
CA GLY A 102 10.70 3.01 0.70
C GLY A 102 11.22 2.25 -0.51
N SER A 103 12.45 2.55 -0.96
CA SER A 103 13.08 1.87 -2.10
C SER A 103 13.33 0.38 -1.82
N LEU A 104 13.81 0.03 -0.63
CA LEU A 104 14.04 -1.36 -0.24
C LEU A 104 12.74 -2.16 -0.17
N ILE A 105 11.67 -1.56 0.37
CA ILE A 105 10.34 -2.17 0.41
C ILE A 105 9.78 -2.36 -1.01
N GLN A 106 9.96 -1.38 -1.91
CA GLN A 106 9.56 -1.52 -3.31
C GLN A 106 10.27 -2.70 -3.99
N LEU A 107 11.58 -2.81 -3.79
CA LEU A 107 12.36 -3.94 -4.29
C LEU A 107 11.87 -5.29 -3.71
N LEU A 108 11.60 -5.36 -2.41
CA LEU A 108 11.04 -6.55 -1.77
C LEU A 108 9.67 -6.94 -2.39
N CYS A 109 8.78 -5.97 -2.59
CA CYS A 109 7.47 -6.24 -3.18
C CYS A 109 7.59 -6.66 -4.66
N ARG A 110 8.48 -6.02 -5.43
CA ARG A 110 8.74 -6.36 -6.84
C ARG A 110 9.23 -7.79 -6.98
N ILE A 111 10.23 -8.18 -6.19
CA ILE A 111 10.80 -9.54 -6.26
C ILE A 111 9.78 -10.60 -5.81
N THR A 112 8.97 -10.30 -4.79
CA THR A 112 7.86 -11.16 -4.37
C THR A 112 6.83 -11.34 -5.48
N LYS A 113 6.42 -10.26 -6.15
CA LYS A 113 5.45 -10.35 -7.23
C LYS A 113 5.98 -11.17 -8.41
N PHE A 114 7.25 -10.98 -8.77
CA PHE A 114 7.87 -11.67 -9.90
C PHE A 114 8.09 -13.15 -9.59
N GLY A 115 8.37 -13.50 -8.33
CA GLY A 115 8.49 -14.88 -7.85
C GLY A 115 7.19 -15.52 -7.38
N TRP A 116 6.03 -14.86 -7.49
CA TRP A 116 4.79 -15.26 -6.80
C TRP A 116 4.36 -16.71 -7.06
N PHE A 117 4.60 -17.24 -8.26
CA PHE A 117 4.30 -18.62 -8.66
C PHE A 117 5.52 -19.54 -8.74
N ASP A 118 6.72 -19.03 -8.48
CA ASP A 118 7.96 -19.79 -8.63
C ASP A 118 8.29 -20.59 -7.37
N ASP A 119 8.04 -20.00 -6.20
CA ASP A 119 8.25 -20.64 -4.89
C ASP A 119 7.33 -20.01 -3.83
N ASP A 120 6.79 -20.84 -2.94
CA ASP A 120 5.88 -20.45 -1.87
C ASP A 120 6.50 -19.44 -0.91
N LYS A 121 7.83 -19.48 -0.73
CA LYS A 121 8.58 -18.53 0.11
C LYS A 121 8.36 -17.08 -0.30
N PHE A 122 8.11 -16.78 -1.57
CA PHE A 122 7.79 -15.41 -1.98
C PHE A 122 6.51 -14.89 -1.30
N ARG A 123 5.55 -15.77 -1.01
CA ARG A 123 4.27 -15.45 -0.38
C ARG A 123 4.35 -15.30 1.14
N ASP A 124 5.45 -15.72 1.77
CA ASP A 124 5.68 -15.54 3.21
C ASP A 124 5.82 -14.07 3.65
N VAL A 125 5.90 -13.12 2.71
CA VAL A 125 6.07 -11.69 3.00
C VAL A 125 4.97 -11.12 3.91
N VAL A 126 3.76 -11.66 3.84
CA VAL A 126 2.65 -11.24 4.71
C VAL A 126 2.91 -11.70 6.14
N LYS A 127 3.35 -12.95 6.33
CA LYS A 127 3.73 -13.50 7.63
C LYS A 127 4.91 -12.75 8.23
N GLU A 128 5.92 -12.44 7.43
CA GLU A 128 7.08 -11.66 7.86
C GLU A 128 6.69 -10.24 8.25
N SER A 129 5.77 -9.61 7.51
CA SER A 129 5.22 -8.30 7.86
C SER A 129 4.52 -8.32 9.23
N ILE A 130 3.82 -9.41 9.58
CA ILE A 130 3.23 -9.58 10.92
C ILE A 130 4.31 -9.64 12.00
N SER A 131 5.48 -10.25 11.72
CA SER A 131 6.61 -10.21 12.65
C SER A 131 7.09 -8.78 12.92
N PHE A 132 7.14 -7.90 11.91
CA PHE A 132 7.45 -6.47 12.11
C PHE A 132 6.41 -5.77 12.99
N LEU A 133 5.12 -6.03 12.77
CA LEU A 133 4.02 -5.46 13.57
C LEU A 133 3.99 -5.96 15.02
N SER A 134 4.61 -7.11 15.29
CA SER A 134 4.67 -7.73 16.62
C SER A 134 5.87 -7.25 17.44
N GLN A 135 6.78 -6.46 16.84
CA GLN A 135 7.91 -5.91 17.55
C GLN A 135 7.51 -4.74 18.44
N ALA A 136 8.25 -4.52 19.53
CA ALA A 136 7.94 -3.53 20.55
C ALA A 136 8.17 -2.06 20.13
N THR A 137 8.72 -1.81 18.94
CA THR A 137 9.12 -0.45 18.52
C THR A 137 8.18 0.11 17.44
N PRO A 138 7.77 1.39 17.55
CA PRO A 138 6.93 2.06 16.54
C PRO A 138 7.53 2.04 15.14
N GLU A 139 8.86 2.07 15.01
CA GLU A 139 9.58 2.10 13.75
C GLU A 139 9.43 0.78 12.98
N HIS A 140 9.56 -0.36 13.68
CA HIS A 140 9.30 -1.67 13.07
C HIS A 140 7.83 -1.82 12.68
N TYR A 141 6.91 -1.35 13.52
CA TYR A 141 5.49 -1.36 13.20
C TYR A 141 5.21 -0.55 11.92
N ALA A 142 5.81 0.65 11.79
CA ALA A 142 5.71 1.48 10.60
C ALA A 142 6.26 0.76 9.35
N ILE A 143 7.39 0.06 9.46
CA ILE A 143 7.96 -0.73 8.37
C ILE A 143 7.00 -1.85 7.96
N GLY A 144 6.44 -2.60 8.92
CA GLY A 144 5.46 -3.66 8.64
C GLY A 144 4.24 -3.13 7.87
N LEU A 145 3.66 -2.02 8.31
CA LEU A 145 2.56 -1.38 7.58
C LEU A 145 2.98 -0.90 6.19
N LYS A 146 4.17 -0.30 6.04
CA LYS A 146 4.70 0.14 4.74
C LYS A 146 4.91 -1.03 3.78
N ILE A 147 5.39 -2.18 4.26
CA ILE A 147 5.55 -3.40 3.44
C ILE A 147 4.19 -3.85 2.91
N LEU A 148 3.20 -4.01 3.79
CA LEU A 148 1.85 -4.43 3.40
C LEU A 148 1.23 -3.43 2.41
N ASN A 149 1.40 -2.14 2.66
CA ASN A 149 0.85 -1.06 1.86
C ASN A 149 1.48 -1.03 0.45
N GLN A 150 2.79 -1.17 0.34
CA GLN A 150 3.48 -1.30 -0.95
C GLN A 150 3.13 -2.62 -1.65
N LEU A 151 2.99 -3.73 -0.92
CA LEU A 151 2.66 -5.03 -1.49
C LEU A 151 1.28 -5.00 -2.17
N VAL A 152 0.26 -4.43 -1.52
CA VAL A 152 -1.07 -4.29 -2.12
C VAL A 152 -1.00 -3.45 -3.41
N CYS A 153 -0.26 -2.33 -3.40
CA CYS A 153 -0.04 -1.53 -4.60
C CYS A 153 0.70 -2.28 -5.71
N GLU A 154 1.81 -2.94 -5.38
CA GLU A 154 2.63 -3.67 -6.34
C GLU A 154 1.82 -4.78 -7.01
N MET A 155 0.98 -5.50 -6.24
CA MET A 155 0.12 -6.55 -6.76
C MET A 155 -1.00 -6.02 -7.66
N ASN A 156 -1.48 -4.80 -7.41
CA ASN A 156 -2.59 -4.19 -8.14
C ASN A 156 -2.16 -3.46 -9.43
N GLN A 157 -0.88 -3.11 -9.58
CA GLN A 157 -0.38 -2.32 -10.72
C GLN A 157 0.44 -3.17 -11.69
N PRO A 158 0.36 -2.97 -13.02
CA PRO A 158 1.23 -3.68 -13.96
C PRO A 158 2.69 -3.24 -13.81
N ASN A 159 3.64 -4.13 -14.12
CA ASN A 159 5.06 -3.78 -14.13
C ASN A 159 5.71 -4.11 -15.48
N PRO A 160 6.67 -3.29 -15.94
CA PRO A 160 7.58 -3.68 -17.01
C PRO A 160 8.26 -5.01 -16.69
N GLY A 161 8.51 -5.84 -17.70
CA GLY A 161 9.13 -7.16 -17.51
C GLY A 161 8.16 -8.28 -17.08
N LEU A 162 6.92 -7.97 -16.69
CA LEU A 162 5.90 -8.97 -16.34
C LEU A 162 4.75 -8.97 -17.36
N PRO A 163 4.53 -10.05 -18.13
CA PRO A 163 3.42 -10.11 -19.09
C PRO A 163 2.06 -9.86 -18.42
N SER A 164 1.14 -9.13 -19.08
CA SER A 164 -0.16 -8.75 -18.50
C SER A 164 -1.04 -9.94 -18.11
N THR A 165 -0.92 -11.08 -18.79
CA THR A 165 -1.58 -12.34 -18.41
C THR A 165 -1.02 -12.88 -17.09
N HIS A 166 0.29 -12.82 -16.91
CA HIS A 166 0.96 -13.24 -15.68
C HIS A 166 0.62 -12.30 -14.52
N HIS A 167 0.68 -10.98 -14.74
CA HIS A 167 0.26 -9.98 -13.75
C HIS A 167 -1.17 -10.23 -13.25
N ARG A 168 -2.15 -10.43 -14.14
CA ARG A 168 -3.54 -10.73 -13.76
C ARG A 168 -3.65 -12.01 -12.94
N ARG A 169 -2.92 -13.07 -13.31
CA ARG A 169 -2.89 -14.32 -12.52
C ARG A 169 -2.35 -14.09 -11.11
N VAL A 170 -1.26 -13.32 -10.99
CA VAL A 170 -0.67 -12.97 -9.69
C VAL A 170 -1.65 -12.13 -8.86
N ALA A 171 -2.25 -11.09 -9.44
CA ALA A 171 -3.22 -10.24 -8.76
C ALA A 171 -4.44 -11.03 -8.25
N CYS A 172 -5.00 -11.92 -9.09
CA CYS A 172 -6.10 -12.81 -8.68
C CYS A 172 -5.69 -13.74 -7.53
N SER A 173 -4.51 -14.36 -7.62
CA SER A 173 -4.00 -15.24 -6.56
C SER A 173 -3.75 -14.49 -5.25
N PHE A 174 -3.18 -13.29 -5.31
CA PHE A 174 -2.96 -12.43 -4.15
C PHE A 174 -4.27 -11.98 -3.49
N ARG A 175 -5.27 -11.60 -4.30
CA ARG A 175 -6.63 -11.26 -3.84
C ARG A 175 -7.24 -12.39 -3.02
N ASP A 176 -7.12 -13.63 -3.52
CA ASP A 176 -7.77 -14.79 -2.94
C ASP A 176 -7.01 -15.34 -1.71
N LEU A 177 -5.68 -15.26 -1.70
CA LEU A 177 -4.84 -15.84 -0.65
C LEU A 177 -4.47 -14.87 0.48
N SER A 178 -4.29 -13.58 0.19
CA SER A 178 -3.59 -12.67 1.10
C SER A 178 -4.33 -11.36 1.38
N LEU A 179 -5.02 -10.79 0.39
CA LEU A 179 -5.59 -9.44 0.52
C LEU A 179 -6.57 -9.31 1.71
N PHE A 180 -7.38 -10.34 1.97
CA PHE A 180 -8.30 -10.34 3.12
C PHE A 180 -7.56 -10.23 4.45
N GLN A 181 -6.50 -11.01 4.63
CA GLN A 181 -5.69 -10.98 5.85
C GLN A 181 -5.06 -9.60 6.05
N ILE A 182 -4.57 -8.98 4.97
CA ILE A 182 -3.98 -7.64 5.01
C ILE A 182 -5.03 -6.59 5.39
N PHE A 183 -6.24 -6.68 4.83
CA PHE A 183 -7.34 -5.80 5.22
C PHE A 183 -7.69 -5.97 6.70
N HIS A 184 -7.78 -7.19 7.19
CA HIS A 184 -8.05 -7.47 8.61
C HIS A 184 -6.94 -6.92 9.53
N ILE A 185 -5.67 -7.02 9.12
CA ILE A 185 -4.54 -6.39 9.83
C ILE A 185 -4.75 -4.88 9.89
N SER A 186 -5.11 -4.24 8.76
CA SER A 186 -5.33 -2.78 8.73
C SER A 186 -6.42 -2.31 9.68
N ILE A 187 -7.55 -3.03 9.75
CA ILE A 187 -8.65 -2.72 10.68
C ILE A 187 -8.21 -2.92 12.12
N THR A 188 -7.56 -4.04 12.43
CA THR A 188 -7.02 -4.31 13.77
C THR A 188 -6.04 -3.21 14.19
N SER A 189 -5.13 -2.80 13.31
CA SER A 189 -4.19 -1.69 13.55
C SER A 189 -4.90 -0.37 13.81
N LEU A 190 -5.92 -0.04 13.02
CA LEU A 190 -6.72 1.19 13.22
C LEU A 190 -7.40 1.22 14.59
N HIS A 191 -7.94 0.09 15.05
CA HIS A 191 -8.54 -0.01 16.38
C HIS A 191 -7.49 0.07 17.49
N GLN A 192 -6.36 -0.61 17.36
CA GLN A 192 -5.29 -0.62 18.37
C GLN A 192 -4.61 0.73 18.52
N LEU A 193 -4.44 1.47 17.42
CA LEU A 193 -3.76 2.76 17.38
C LEU A 193 -4.71 3.94 17.65
N LYS A 194 -6.01 3.68 17.88
CA LYS A 194 -7.00 4.74 18.04
C LYS A 194 -6.64 5.64 19.22
N SER A 195 -6.45 6.93 18.91
CA SER A 195 -6.13 8.01 19.83
C SER A 195 -6.68 9.32 19.26
N ASP A 196 -6.92 10.31 20.12
CA ASP A 196 -7.42 11.63 19.72
C ASP A 196 -6.40 12.43 18.90
N VAL A 197 -5.11 12.05 18.96
CA VAL A 197 -4.04 12.67 18.18
C VAL A 197 -3.59 11.72 17.09
N ILE A 198 -3.79 12.13 15.83
CA ILE A 198 -3.37 11.33 14.68
C ILE A 198 -1.85 11.28 14.58
N SER A 199 -1.34 10.06 14.58
CA SER A 199 0.07 9.72 14.40
C SER A 199 0.34 9.12 13.02
N ARG A 200 1.63 9.08 12.66
CA ARG A 200 2.08 8.45 11.41
C ARG A 200 1.65 7.00 11.25
N LEU A 201 1.49 6.24 12.34
CA LEU A 201 1.06 4.85 12.27
C LEU A 201 -0.41 4.72 11.86
N GLN A 202 -1.26 5.62 12.34
CA GLN A 202 -2.68 5.66 11.98
C GLN A 202 -2.86 6.04 10.51
N GLU A 203 -2.09 7.01 10.01
CA GLU A 203 -2.03 7.33 8.58
C GLU A 203 -1.68 6.10 7.73
N LEU A 204 -0.65 5.35 8.12
CA LEU A 204 -0.20 4.16 7.40
C LEU A 204 -1.27 3.05 7.42
N ALA A 205 -1.95 2.86 8.54
CA ALA A 205 -3.01 1.87 8.69
C ALA A 205 -4.26 2.24 7.87
N LEU A 206 -4.65 3.52 7.88
CA LEU A 206 -5.80 4.00 7.10
C LEU A 206 -5.53 3.90 5.61
N SER A 207 -4.34 4.33 5.17
CA SER A 207 -3.88 4.19 3.80
C SER A 207 -3.85 2.72 3.35
N LEU A 208 -3.47 1.80 4.25
CA LEU A 208 -3.50 0.36 3.97
C LEU A 208 -4.94 -0.14 3.77
N SER A 209 -5.88 0.24 4.64
CA SER A 209 -7.29 -0.08 4.48
C SER A 209 -7.84 0.42 3.14
N LEU A 210 -7.53 1.66 2.79
CA LEU A 210 -7.98 2.26 1.53
C LEU A 210 -7.43 1.52 0.31
N LYS A 211 -6.16 1.14 0.32
CA LYS A 211 -5.54 0.35 -0.76
C LYS A 211 -6.18 -1.04 -0.89
N CYS A 212 -6.48 -1.69 0.23
CA CYS A 212 -7.18 -2.98 0.22
C CYS A 212 -8.59 -2.86 -0.37
N LEU A 213 -9.34 -1.83 0.02
CA LEU A 213 -10.70 -1.58 -0.46
C LEU A 213 -10.75 -1.09 -1.92
N SER A 214 -9.64 -0.50 -2.40
CA SER A 214 -9.50 0.00 -3.78
C SER A 214 -8.78 -0.99 -4.72
N PHE A 215 -8.54 -2.23 -4.28
CA PHE A 215 -7.94 -3.26 -5.12
C PHE A 215 -8.86 -3.58 -6.32
N ASP A 216 -8.29 -3.88 -7.48
CA ASP A 216 -9.07 -4.31 -8.64
C ASP A 216 -9.52 -5.78 -8.45
N PHE A 217 -10.72 -5.93 -7.88
CA PHE A 217 -11.30 -7.25 -7.61
C PHE A 217 -11.73 -8.01 -8.87
N VAL A 218 -11.89 -7.32 -10.02
CA VAL A 218 -12.46 -7.88 -11.25
C VAL A 218 -11.37 -8.18 -12.31
N GLY A 219 -10.21 -7.54 -12.20
CA GLY A 219 -9.13 -7.64 -13.18
C GLY A 219 -9.34 -6.76 -14.41
N THR A 220 -10.16 -5.71 -14.27
CA THR A 220 -10.35 -4.67 -15.26
C THR A 220 -9.58 -3.44 -14.80
N SER A 221 -8.55 -3.03 -15.55
CA SER A 221 -7.84 -1.77 -15.29
C SER A 221 -8.85 -0.62 -15.23
N VAL A 222 -9.18 -0.17 -14.02
CA VAL A 222 -10.18 0.89 -13.83
C VAL A 222 -9.47 2.21 -14.06
N ASP A 223 -9.87 2.92 -15.10
CA ASP A 223 -9.51 4.32 -15.31
C ASP A 223 -10.16 5.13 -14.17
N GLU A 224 -9.36 5.75 -13.30
CA GLU A 224 -9.83 6.55 -12.17
C GLU A 224 -10.60 7.81 -12.61
N SER A 225 -10.52 8.17 -13.89
CA SER A 225 -11.25 9.29 -14.50
C SER A 225 -12.65 8.94 -14.99
N ALA A 226 -13.04 7.66 -14.98
CA ALA A 226 -14.41 7.27 -15.29
C ALA A 226 -15.30 7.48 -14.06
N ASP A 227 -16.29 8.37 -14.19
CA ASP A 227 -17.36 8.66 -13.21
C ASP A 227 -18.19 7.44 -12.76
N GLU A 228 -17.86 6.25 -13.25
CA GLU A 228 -18.62 5.02 -13.13
C GLU A 228 -17.83 3.95 -12.38
N PHE A 229 -17.45 4.20 -11.12
CA PHE A 229 -17.10 3.05 -10.27
C PHE A 229 -18.36 2.17 -10.18
N GLY A 230 -18.32 1.00 -10.81
CA GLY A 230 -19.35 -0.02 -10.63
C GLY A 230 -19.38 -0.53 -9.19
N THR A 231 -20.30 -1.45 -8.91
CA THR A 231 -20.31 -2.16 -7.62
C THR A 231 -18.99 -2.90 -7.38
N VAL A 232 -18.39 -2.71 -6.20
CA VAL A 232 -17.14 -3.37 -5.79
C VAL A 232 -17.42 -4.86 -5.54
N GLN A 233 -16.71 -5.72 -6.26
CA GLN A 233 -16.91 -7.17 -6.26
C GLN A 233 -16.06 -7.87 -5.17
N ILE A 234 -16.21 -7.46 -3.92
CA ILE A 234 -15.46 -8.07 -2.80
C ILE A 234 -15.82 -9.56 -2.66
N PRO A 235 -14.83 -10.45 -2.45
CA PRO A 235 -15.06 -11.87 -2.16
C PRO A 235 -15.95 -12.10 -0.94
N LEU A 236 -16.75 -13.17 -0.96
CA LEU A 236 -17.67 -13.52 0.14
C LEU A 236 -16.94 -13.78 1.47
N SER A 237 -15.66 -14.15 1.44
CA SER A 237 -14.85 -14.35 2.65
C SER A 237 -14.69 -13.09 3.50
N TRP A 238 -14.89 -11.90 2.93
CA TRP A 238 -14.83 -10.63 3.66
C TRP A 238 -16.13 -10.29 4.38
N LYS A 239 -17.21 -11.04 4.11
CA LYS A 239 -18.52 -10.76 4.69
C LYS A 239 -18.49 -10.61 6.22
N PRO A 240 -17.82 -11.48 7.01
CA PRO A 240 -17.84 -11.36 8.48
C PRO A 240 -17.26 -10.03 8.99
N VAL A 241 -16.17 -9.54 8.38
CA VAL A 241 -15.58 -8.26 8.80
C VAL A 241 -16.44 -7.08 8.35
N LEU A 242 -17.10 -7.18 7.19
CA LEU A 242 -17.94 -6.10 6.67
C LEU A 242 -19.31 -6.03 7.37
N GLU A 243 -19.82 -7.14 7.90
CA GLU A 243 -21.04 -7.16 8.73
C GLU A 243 -20.77 -6.71 10.18
N ASP A 244 -19.51 -6.65 10.62
CA ASP A 244 -19.17 -6.08 11.91
C ASP A 244 -19.36 -4.56 11.90
N PHE A 245 -20.14 -4.08 12.87
CA PHE A 245 -20.40 -2.67 13.10
C PHE A 245 -19.11 -1.88 13.29
N SER A 246 -18.13 -2.46 14.00
CA SER A 246 -16.87 -1.78 14.33
C SER A 246 -16.07 -1.37 13.10
N THR A 247 -16.14 -2.16 12.03
CA THR A 247 -15.42 -1.95 10.76
C THR A 247 -15.86 -0.69 10.02
N VAL A 248 -17.15 -0.36 10.03
CA VAL A 248 -17.61 0.89 9.39
C VAL A 248 -17.41 2.06 10.35
N GLN A 249 -17.71 1.85 11.63
CA GLN A 249 -17.59 2.89 12.66
C GLN A 249 -16.18 3.46 12.75
N ILE A 250 -15.14 2.62 12.62
CA ILE A 250 -13.75 3.09 12.73
C ILE A 250 -13.41 4.16 11.68
N PHE A 251 -13.94 4.07 10.46
CA PHE A 251 -13.70 5.09 9.43
C PHE A 251 -14.45 6.40 9.71
N PHE A 252 -15.67 6.33 10.25
CA PHE A 252 -16.37 7.53 10.75
C PHE A 252 -15.61 8.18 11.92
N ASP A 253 -15.05 7.37 12.82
CA ASP A 253 -14.26 7.86 13.94
C ASP A 253 -13.01 8.61 13.43
N TYR A 254 -12.25 7.99 12.51
CA TYR A 254 -11.06 8.61 11.91
C TYR A 254 -11.41 9.87 11.11
N TYR A 255 -12.53 9.91 10.39
CA TYR A 255 -13.01 11.14 9.75
C TYR A 255 -13.23 12.27 10.75
N THR A 256 -13.79 11.96 11.91
CA THR A 256 -14.16 12.95 12.93
C THR A 256 -12.94 13.55 13.63
N ILE A 257 -11.93 12.73 13.92
CA ILE A 257 -10.74 13.18 14.67
C ILE A 257 -9.62 13.72 13.76
N ALA A 258 -9.60 13.34 12.48
CA ALA A 258 -8.54 13.72 11.55
C ALA A 258 -8.86 15.00 10.78
N LYS A 259 -7.81 15.61 10.22
CA LYS A 259 -7.91 16.71 9.25
C LYS A 259 -7.50 16.21 7.86
N PRO A 260 -7.82 16.94 6.78
CA PRO A 260 -7.26 16.66 5.46
C PRO A 260 -5.71 16.59 5.51
N PRO A 261 -5.07 15.65 4.79
CA PRO A 261 -5.65 14.72 3.81
C PRO A 261 -6.24 13.42 4.41
N ILE A 262 -6.07 13.18 5.71
CA ILE A 262 -6.41 11.89 6.35
C ILE A 262 -7.93 11.72 6.48
N SER A 263 -8.66 12.80 6.80
CA SER A 263 -10.13 12.78 6.80
C SER A 263 -10.70 12.38 5.43
N LYS A 264 -10.06 12.83 4.34
CA LYS A 264 -10.45 12.47 2.98
C LYS A 264 -10.27 10.98 2.74
N GLU A 265 -9.12 10.40 3.13
CA GLU A 265 -8.89 8.95 3.01
C GLU A 265 -9.92 8.12 3.81
N ALA A 266 -10.34 8.62 4.98
CA ALA A 266 -11.39 7.97 5.77
C ALA A 266 -12.75 8.00 5.04
N LEU A 267 -13.11 9.12 4.41
CA LEU A 267 -14.29 9.19 3.54
C LEU A 267 -14.16 8.27 2.32
N GLU A 268 -12.99 8.20 1.69
CA GLU A 268 -12.78 7.30 0.56
C GLU A 268 -13.00 5.84 0.95
N CYS A 269 -12.53 5.41 2.13
CA CYS A 269 -12.85 4.09 2.68
C CYS A 269 -14.36 3.88 2.79
N LEU A 270 -15.11 4.86 3.31
CA LEU A 270 -16.57 4.80 3.40
C LEU A 270 -17.24 4.74 2.02
N VAL A 271 -16.72 5.47 1.03
CA VAL A 271 -17.18 5.39 -0.37
C VAL A 271 -16.99 3.99 -0.92
N ARG A 272 -15.83 3.35 -0.69
CA ARG A 272 -15.57 1.97 -1.13
C ARG A 272 -16.51 0.98 -0.45
N LEU A 273 -16.76 1.15 0.85
CA LEU A 273 -17.69 0.33 1.63
C LEU A 273 -19.15 0.49 1.16
N ALA A 274 -19.61 1.71 0.93
CA ALA A 274 -20.91 1.98 0.30
C ALA A 274 -21.00 1.49 -1.17
N SER A 275 -19.86 1.13 -1.77
CA SER A 275 -19.79 0.56 -3.10
C SER A 275 -19.89 -0.95 -3.16
N VAL A 276 -19.91 -1.63 -2.01
CA VAL A 276 -20.01 -3.09 -1.94
C VAL A 276 -21.33 -3.59 -2.51
N ARG A 277 -21.25 -4.59 -3.40
CA ARG A 277 -22.43 -5.17 -4.06
C ARG A 277 -23.46 -5.72 -3.08
N ARG A 278 -24.75 -5.54 -3.39
CA ARG A 278 -25.88 -6.05 -2.59
C ARG A 278 -25.77 -7.55 -2.32
N SER A 279 -25.30 -8.33 -3.29
CA SER A 279 -25.23 -9.80 -3.22
C SER A 279 -24.20 -10.34 -2.22
N LEU A 280 -23.37 -9.48 -1.60
CA LEU A 280 -22.51 -9.89 -0.49
C LEU A 280 -23.34 -10.27 0.75
N PHE A 281 -24.46 -9.58 0.99
CA PHE A 281 -25.29 -9.77 2.17
C PHE A 281 -26.36 -10.84 1.89
N THR A 282 -26.33 -11.93 2.66
CA THR A 282 -27.22 -13.09 2.42
C THR A 282 -28.64 -12.87 2.90
N THR A 283 -28.88 -11.92 3.82
CA THR A 283 -30.20 -11.64 4.36
C THR A 283 -30.53 -10.15 4.25
N ASP A 284 -31.79 -9.82 4.04
CA ASP A 284 -32.25 -8.43 4.04
C ASP A 284 -32.03 -7.77 5.41
N VAL A 285 -32.03 -8.55 6.49
CA VAL A 285 -31.77 -8.05 7.86
C VAL A 285 -30.33 -7.56 8.00
N THR A 286 -29.33 -8.37 7.63
CA THR A 286 -27.92 -7.96 7.75
C THR A 286 -27.60 -6.82 6.78
N ARG A 287 -28.15 -6.86 5.57
CA ARG A 287 -28.04 -5.74 4.61
C ARG A 287 -28.61 -4.45 5.18
N SER A 288 -29.82 -4.49 5.73
CA SER A 288 -30.48 -3.30 6.26
C SER A 288 -29.73 -2.73 7.46
N LYS A 289 -29.17 -3.58 8.33
CA LYS A 289 -28.32 -3.13 9.45
C LYS A 289 -27.05 -2.43 8.96
N TYR A 290 -26.35 -3.03 8.00
CA TYR A 290 -25.14 -2.44 7.40
C TYR A 290 -25.43 -1.08 6.75
N LEU A 291 -26.48 -1.03 5.92
CA LEU A 291 -26.88 0.20 5.22
C LEU A 291 -27.36 1.29 6.19
N ALA A 292 -28.18 0.93 7.18
CA ALA A 292 -28.64 1.87 8.20
C ALA A 292 -27.46 2.50 8.94
N HIS A 293 -26.45 1.71 9.28
CA HIS A 293 -25.27 2.22 9.97
C HIS A 293 -24.48 3.23 9.10
N LEU A 294 -24.20 2.89 7.84
CA LEU A 294 -23.58 3.81 6.88
C LEU A 294 -24.40 5.10 6.69
N MET A 295 -25.72 4.98 6.55
CA MET A 295 -26.61 6.13 6.37
C MET A 295 -26.65 7.03 7.61
N THR A 296 -26.72 6.46 8.81
CA THR A 296 -26.69 7.23 10.06
C THR A 296 -25.40 8.03 10.19
N GLY A 297 -24.23 7.41 9.98
CA GLY A 297 -22.97 8.14 10.03
C GLY A 297 -22.88 9.23 8.96
N THR A 298 -23.33 8.95 7.74
CA THR A 298 -23.39 9.94 6.64
C THR A 298 -24.30 11.12 6.99
N LYS A 299 -25.46 10.85 7.63
CA LYS A 299 -26.39 11.89 8.08
C LYS A 299 -25.76 12.78 9.14
N GLU A 300 -25.03 12.22 10.10
CA GLU A 300 -24.37 13.01 11.14
C GLU A 300 -23.26 13.92 10.58
N ILE A 301 -22.52 13.48 9.56
CA ILE A 301 -21.59 14.35 8.81
C ILE A 301 -22.34 15.52 8.17
N LEU A 302 -23.46 15.25 7.49
CA LEU A 302 -24.27 16.28 6.84
C LEU A 302 -24.84 17.30 7.84
N ARG A 303 -25.35 16.81 8.98
CA ARG A 303 -25.99 17.66 10.01
C ARG A 303 -24.98 18.53 10.74
N SER A 304 -23.83 17.97 11.08
CA SER A 304 -22.78 18.71 11.78
C SER A 304 -22.01 19.65 10.85
N GLY A 305 -21.96 19.35 9.55
CA GLY A 305 -21.12 20.06 8.59
C GLY A 305 -19.62 19.84 8.80
N THR A 306 -19.23 18.92 9.69
CA THR A 306 -17.84 18.68 10.07
C THR A 306 -17.03 18.27 8.85
N GLY A 307 -15.93 18.96 8.59
CA GLY A 307 -15.00 18.65 7.50
C GLY A 307 -15.48 19.04 6.09
N LEU A 308 -16.75 19.41 5.89
CA LEU A 308 -17.34 19.68 4.57
C LEU A 308 -16.98 21.05 3.97
N GLY A 309 -16.30 21.91 4.73
CA GLY A 309 -15.75 23.16 4.20
C GLY A 309 -14.49 22.95 3.34
N ASP A 310 -13.87 21.77 3.42
CA ASP A 310 -12.74 21.38 2.59
C ASP A 310 -13.22 20.75 1.27
N HIS A 311 -12.59 21.13 0.16
CA HIS A 311 -13.00 20.73 -1.19
C HIS A 311 -12.93 19.21 -1.39
N ASP A 312 -11.87 18.57 -0.92
CA ASP A 312 -11.65 17.14 -1.17
C ASP A 312 -12.56 16.28 -0.30
N ASN A 313 -12.76 16.66 0.96
CA ASN A 313 -13.77 16.03 1.82
C ASN A 313 -15.18 16.18 1.23
N TYR A 314 -15.53 17.38 0.76
CA TYR A 314 -16.84 17.63 0.15
C TYR A 314 -17.06 16.76 -1.09
N HIS A 315 -16.05 16.67 -1.96
CA HIS A 315 -16.08 15.83 -3.15
C HIS A 315 -16.33 14.35 -2.79
N GLU A 316 -15.57 13.79 -1.84
CA GLU A 316 -15.74 12.41 -1.41
C GLU A 316 -17.08 12.16 -0.71
N PHE A 317 -17.57 13.14 0.05
CA PHE A 317 -18.90 13.08 0.65
C PHE A 317 -20.01 13.03 -0.43
N CYS A 318 -19.91 13.83 -1.48
CA CYS A 318 -20.82 13.76 -2.62
C CYS A 318 -20.75 12.39 -3.33
N ARG A 319 -19.55 11.83 -3.49
CA ARG A 319 -19.38 10.47 -4.04
C ARG A 319 -20.08 9.43 -3.16
N LEU A 320 -19.94 9.52 -1.84
CA LEU A 320 -20.58 8.62 -0.88
C LEU A 320 -22.12 8.65 -1.03
N LEU A 321 -22.70 9.84 -1.11
CA LEU A 321 -24.15 10.01 -1.36
C LEU A 321 -24.56 9.41 -2.71
N GLY A 322 -23.75 9.61 -3.76
CA GLY A 322 -23.95 9.00 -5.07
C GLY A 322 -24.01 7.46 -5.00
N ARG A 323 -23.19 6.84 -4.15
CA ARG A 323 -23.21 5.38 -3.94
C ARG A 323 -24.50 4.86 -3.35
N PHE A 324 -25.11 5.55 -2.39
CA PHE A 324 -26.41 5.12 -1.85
C PHE A 324 -27.50 5.11 -2.93
N ARG A 325 -27.50 6.14 -3.79
CA ARG A 325 -28.46 6.22 -4.90
C ARG A 325 -28.25 5.10 -5.91
N ILE A 326 -27.03 4.90 -6.40
CA ILE A 326 -26.73 3.95 -7.48
C ILE A 326 -26.79 2.50 -6.96
N ASN A 327 -26.16 2.23 -5.82
CA ASN A 327 -26.00 0.86 -5.33
C ASN A 327 -27.19 0.38 -4.52
N TYR A 328 -27.93 1.25 -3.83
CA TYR A 328 -29.02 0.84 -2.93
C TYR A 328 -30.38 1.45 -3.29
N GLN A 329 -30.47 2.30 -4.34
CA GLN A 329 -31.72 2.96 -4.76
C GLN A 329 -32.37 3.79 -3.65
N VAL A 330 -31.59 4.25 -2.68
CA VAL A 330 -32.06 5.11 -1.59
C VAL A 330 -32.15 6.54 -2.12
N LEU A 331 -33.33 7.17 -2.01
CA LEU A 331 -33.55 8.56 -2.40
C LEU A 331 -33.19 9.50 -1.25
N PHE A 332 -32.66 10.68 -1.59
CA PHE A 332 -32.26 11.75 -0.65
C PHE A 332 -33.29 12.13 0.44
N PRO A 333 -34.62 12.14 0.19
CA PRO A 333 -35.62 12.45 1.22
C PRO A 333 -35.61 11.47 2.41
N CYS A 334 -35.11 10.24 2.22
CA CYS A 334 -35.00 9.27 3.32
C CYS A 334 -33.87 9.60 4.31
N LEU A 335 -32.94 10.48 3.97
CA LEU A 335 -31.88 10.94 4.89
C LEU A 335 -32.37 12.07 5.80
N SER A 336 -33.36 12.86 5.37
CA SER A 336 -33.98 13.90 6.21
C SER A 336 -34.95 13.33 7.24
N ASP A 337 -35.65 12.24 6.93
CA ASP A 337 -36.86 11.81 7.68
C ASP A 337 -36.72 10.57 8.60
N VAL A 338 -35.50 10.20 9.04
CA VAL A 338 -35.29 9.17 10.09
C VAL A 338 -34.52 9.70 11.29
#